data_AF-A0A6B3HJJ1-F1
#
_entry.id   AF-A0A6B3HJJ1-F1
#
_cell.length_a   1.000
_cell.length_b   1.000
_cell.length_c   1.000
_cell.angle_alpha   90.00
_cell.angle_beta   90.00
_cell.angle_gamma   90.00
#
_symmetry.space_group_name_H-M   'P 1'
#
loop_
_entity.id
_entity.type
_entity.pdbx_description
1 polymer ?
#
loop_
_entity_poly.entity_id
_entity_poly.type
_entity_poly.pdbx_seq_one_letter_code
_entity_poly.pdbx_strand_id
1 'polypeptide(L)' 'VPDAMGPHMAIVTGLLSLPLTYFMSNDGFYFGVVPVLAEAGAAHGVSPLEIARASLAGQALHMSSPLVPAVYVLVGMA' A
#
# COMPACT_ATOMS: atom_id res chain seq x y z
N VAL A 1 1.51 -10.05 14.63
CA VAL A 1 2.45 -8.91 14.58
C VAL A 1 3.12 -8.81 15.95
N PRO A 2 4.43 -8.54 16.06
CA PRO A 2 5.07 -8.36 17.37
C PRO A 2 4.41 -7.20 18.14
N ASP A 3 4.22 -7.32 19.46
CA ASP A 3 3.50 -6.31 20.26
C ASP A 3 4.11 -4.90 20.13
N ALA A 4 5.43 -4.81 19.97
CA ALA A 4 6.13 -3.54 19.76
C ALA A 4 5.80 -2.85 18.42
N MET A 5 5.41 -3.63 17.40
CA MET A 5 5.04 -3.11 16.08
C MET A 5 3.56 -2.73 15.98
N GLY A 6 2.72 -3.22 16.89
CA GLY A 6 1.28 -2.95 16.90
C GLY A 6 0.92 -1.45 16.82
N PRO A 7 1.46 -0.59 17.70
CA PRO A 7 1.21 0.85 17.65
C PRO A 7 1.77 1.55 16.39
N HIS A 8 2.70 0.91 15.69
CA HIS A 8 3.40 1.45 14.53
C HIS A 8 2.85 0.91 13.20
N MET A 9 1.70 0.22 13.23
CA MET A 9 1.12 -0.42 12.05
C MET A 9 0.86 0.57 10.91
N ALA A 10 0.50 1.82 11.18
CA ALA A 10 0.39 2.86 10.15
C ALA A 10 1.72 3.10 9.42
N ILE A 11 2.84 3.20 10.15
CA ILE A 11 4.18 3.37 9.54
C ILE A 11 4.56 2.15 8.72
N VAL A 12 4.33 0.95 9.26
CA VAL A 12 4.58 -0.31 8.55
C VAL A 12 3.77 -0.38 7.25
N THR A 13 2.49 -0.03 7.29
CA THR A 13 1.63 0.04 6.09
C THR A 13 2.18 1.02 5.07
N GLY A 14 2.61 2.22 5.50
CA GLY A 14 3.20 3.21 4.60
C GLY A 14 4.46 2.69 3.92
N LEU A 15 5.37 2.06 4.66
CA LEU A 15 6.59 1.48 4.11
C LEU A 15 6.31 0.31 3.16
N LEU A 16 5.37 -0.56 3.52
CA LEU A 16 4.97 -1.68 2.66
C LEU A 16 4.27 -1.21 1.39
N SER A 17 3.51 -0.11 1.44
CA SER A 17 2.83 0.43 0.25
C SER A 17 3.80 0.77 -0.88
N LEU A 18 5.03 1.20 -0.57
CA LEU A 18 6.04 1.56 -1.58
C LEU A 18 6.40 0.38 -2.51
N PRO A 19 7.04 -0.71 -2.05
CA PRO A 19 7.37 -1.82 -2.93
C PRO A 19 6.13 -2.59 -3.40
N LEU A 20 5.10 -2.73 -2.56
CA LEU A 20 3.93 -3.52 -2.91
C LEU A 20 3.17 -2.88 -4.06
N THR A 21 2.83 -1.59 -3.99
CA THR A 21 2.15 -0.92 -5.09
C THR A 21 3.03 -0.77 -6.33
N TYR A 22 4.36 -0.83 -6.22
CA TYR A 22 5.25 -0.81 -7.37
C TYR A 22 5.24 -2.15 -8.13
N PHE A 23 5.21 -3.28 -7.42
CA PHE A 23 5.31 -4.62 -8.02
C PHE A 23 3.98 -5.39 -8.11
N MET A 24 2.87 -4.82 -7.63
CA MET A 24 1.53 -5.42 -7.72
C MET A 24 0.51 -4.43 -8.30
N SER A 25 -0.63 -4.95 -8.76
CA SER A 25 -1.73 -4.08 -9.22
C SER A 25 -2.32 -3.28 -8.05
N ASN A 26 -2.80 -2.07 -8.35
CA ASN A 26 -3.43 -1.20 -7.35
C ASN A 26 -4.61 -1.92 -6.65
N ASP A 27 -5.46 -2.57 -7.44
CA ASP A 27 -6.60 -3.35 -6.94
C ASP A 27 -6.17 -4.50 -6.03
N GLY A 28 -5.10 -5.22 -6.40
CA GLY A 28 -4.56 -6.31 -5.58
C GLY A 28 -4.06 -5.83 -4.23
N PHE A 29 -3.46 -4.64 -4.19
CA PHE A 29 -3.02 -4.02 -2.93
C PHE A 29 -4.20 -3.59 -2.06
N TYR A 30 -5.15 -2.82 -2.60
CA TYR A 30 -6.24 -2.24 -1.79
C TYR A 30 -7.34 -3.22 -1.41
N PHE A 31 -7.62 -4.22 -2.25
CA PHE A 31 -8.64 -5.22 -1.94
C PHE A 31 -8.06 -6.48 -1.30
N GLY A 32 -6.77 -6.79 -1.54
CA GLY A 32 -6.11 -7.96 -0.96
C GLY A 32 -5.33 -7.65 0.32
N VAL A 33 -4.45 -6.65 0.30
CA VAL A 33 -3.45 -6.44 1.36
C VAL A 33 -3.94 -5.47 2.44
N VAL A 34 -4.49 -4.32 2.06
CA VAL A 34 -4.90 -3.27 3.00
C VAL A 34 -5.93 -3.75 4.04
N PRO A 35 -6.95 -4.58 3.71
CA PRO A 35 -7.90 -5.08 4.70
C PRO A 35 -7.22 -5.93 5.79
N VAL A 36 -6.24 -6.75 5.41
CA VAL A 36 -5.47 -7.59 6.34
C VAL A 36 -4.62 -6.72 7.27
N LEU A 37 -3.98 -5.67 6.74
CA LEU A 37 -3.22 -4.71 7.55
C LEU A 37 -4.12 -3.90 8.48
N ALA A 38 -5.35 -3.58 8.05
CA ALA A 38 -6.33 -2.86 8.85
C ALA A 38 -6.84 -3.70 10.03
N GLU A 39 -7.13 -4.98 9.80
CA GLU A 39 -7.50 -5.92 10.87
C GLU A 39 -6.36 -6.10 11.88
N ALA A 40 -5.12 -6.25 11.38
CA ALA A 40 -3.94 -6.32 12.22
C ALA A 40 -3.71 -5.02 13.02
N GLY A 41 -3.89 -3.85 12.42
CA GLY A 41 -3.79 -2.56 13.09
C GLY A 41 -4.85 -2.37 14.16
N ALA A 42 -6.09 -2.77 13.89
CA ALA A 42 -7.21 -2.67 14.82
C ALA A 42 -6.98 -3.50 16.09
N ALA A 43 -6.39 -4.70 15.95
CA ALA A 43 -5.99 -5.53 17.09
C ALA A 43 -4.97 -4.86 18.02
N HIS A 44 -4.29 -3.81 17.55
CA HIS A 44 -3.30 -3.03 18.30
C HIS A 44 -3.69 -1.56 18.50
N GLY A 45 -4.97 -1.21 18.31
CA GLY A 45 -5.50 0.13 18.58
C GLY A 45 -5.25 1.17 17.49
N VAL A 46 -4.73 0.79 16.33
CA VAL A 46 -4.59 1.68 15.16
C VAL A 46 -5.88 1.63 14.35
N SER A 47 -6.46 2.78 14.03
CA SER A 47 -7.73 2.81 13.31
C SER A 47 -7.56 2.36 11.84
N PRO A 48 -8.57 1.69 11.25
CA PRO A 48 -8.55 1.38 9.82
C PRO A 48 -8.37 2.62 8.92
N LEU A 49 -8.84 3.79 9.37
CA LEU A 49 -8.66 5.05 8.66
C LEU A 49 -7.18 5.47 8.60
N GLU A 50 -6.42 5.30 9.69
CA GLU A 50 -4.99 5.60 9.70
C GLU A 50 -4.21 4.66 8.79
N ILE A 51 -4.56 3.37 8.78
CA ILE A 51 -4.00 2.39 7.85
C ILE A 51 -4.30 2.77 6.39
N ALA A 52 -5.54 3.14 6.08
CA ALA A 52 -5.93 3.57 4.75
C ALA A 52 -5.21 4.86 4.30
N ARG A 53 -4.95 5.80 5.21
CA ARG A 53 -4.18 7.02 4.88
C ARG A 53 -2.71 6.70 4.68
N ALA A 54 -2.13 5.85 5.53
CA ALA A 54 -0.74 5.47 5.41
C ALA A 54 -0.45 4.71 4.12
N SER A 55 -1.39 3.89 3.64
CA SER A 55 -1.24 3.12 2.40
C SER A 55 -1.14 3.99 1.15
N LEU A 56 -1.52 5.27 1.22
CA LEU A 56 -1.37 6.24 0.14
C LEU A 56 0.08 6.68 -0.09
N ALA A 57 1.00 6.45 0.87
CA ALA A 57 2.40 6.86 0.75
C ALA A 57 3.08 6.28 -0.50
N GLY A 58 2.67 5.09 -0.94
CA GLY A 58 3.20 4.41 -2.12
C GLY A 58 2.74 4.96 -3.46
N GLN A 59 1.71 5.82 -3.51
CA GLN A 59 1.05 6.19 -4.78
C GLN A 59 1.98 6.91 -5.77
N ALA A 60 2.87 7.78 -5.28
CA ALA A 60 3.85 8.44 -6.15
C ALA A 60 4.77 7.43 -6.84
N LEU A 61 5.17 6.37 -6.11
CA LEU A 61 6.01 5.31 -6.64
C LEU A 61 5.22 4.38 -7.57
N HIS A 62 3.97 4.05 -7.21
CA HIS A 62 3.06 3.28 -8.07
C HIS A 62 2.92 3.86 -9.48
N MET A 63 2.75 5.18 -9.59
CA MET A 63 2.62 5.86 -10.90
C MET A 63 3.86 5.74 -11.79
N SER A 64 5.03 5.43 -11.21
CA SER A 64 6.27 5.16 -11.94
C SER A 64 6.50 3.67 -12.25
N SER A 65 5.57 2.79 -11.84
CA SER A 65 5.70 1.36 -12.04
C SER A 65 5.56 0.95 -13.51
N PRO A 66 6.35 -0.03 -13.98
CA PRO A 66 6.17 -0.63 -15.30
C PRO A 66 4.87 -1.45 -15.40
N LEU A 67 4.09 -1.58 -14.32
CA LEU A 67 2.77 -2.20 -14.33
C LEU A 67 1.64 -1.21 -14.67
N VAL A 68 1.94 0.10 -14.76
CA VAL A 68 0.97 1.13 -15.15
C VAL A 68 0.95 1.27 -16.68
N PRO A 69 -0.19 0.95 -17.35
CA PRO A 69 -0.26 0.96 -18.82
C PRO A 69 0.02 2.33 -19.46
N ALA A 70 -0.31 3.41 -18.73
CA ALA A 70 -0.14 4.78 -19.22
C ALA A 70 1.31 5.11 -19.62
N VAL A 71 2.31 4.49 -18.98
CA VAL A 71 3.72 4.70 -19.31
C VAL A 71 4.06 4.17 -20.71
N TYR A 72 3.47 3.04 -21.10
CA TYR A 72 3.69 2.47 -22.44
C TYR A 72 3.00 3.27 -23.53
N VAL A 73 1.78 3.76 -23.26
CA VAL A 73 1.07 4.67 -24.16
C VAL A 73 1.88 5.96 -24.37
N LEU A 74 2.44 6.53 -23.31
CA LEU A 74 3.28 7.73 -23.37
C LEU A 74 4.50 7.54 -24.28
N VAL A 75 5.15 6.37 -24.22
CA VAL A 75 6.37 6.07 -24.98
C VAL A 75 6.06 5.52 -26.39
N GLY A 76 4.78 5.41 -26.77
CA GLY A 76 4.38 4.94 -28.10
C GLY A 76 4.53 3.43 -28.31
N MET A 77 4.52 2.66 -27.22
CA MET A 77 4.66 1.19 -27.21
C MET A 77 3.31 0.46 -27.16
N ALA A 78 2.21 1.19 -27.42
CA ALA A 78 0.83 0.68 -27.40
C ALA A 78 0.30 0.41 -28.81
#